data_AF-A0A2H9T1K2-F1
#
_entry.id   AF-A0A2H9T1K2-F1
#
_cell.length_a   1.000
_cell.length_b   1.000
_cell.length_c   1.000
_cell.angle_alpha   90.00
_cell.angle_beta   90.00
_cell.angle_gamma   90.00
#
_symmetry.space_group_name_H-M   'P 1'
#
loop_
_entity.id
_entity.type
_entity.pdbx_description
1 polymer ?
#
loop_
_entity_poly.entity_id
_entity_poly.type
_entity_poly.pdbx_seq_one_letter_code
_entity_poly.pdbx_strand_id
1 'polypeptide(L)'
;HWQRKIILASNHPSLLEPFLLPALFFPEYLFSPFKYAPWSTPDRNNFYKPWYWFWLRSRAIPVNRGNTREELRALFQMKKVLDSDGIIILFPEGGRTFRGDDFLYSRSGKRIRVLKSGIGWLALKTKAQVVPVWVEGTDGVLPNSPHRLFSWLRFRNKITIKIGYPLRFPVSPNDGKEEITQNIAQALLKLAEEE
;
A
#
# COMPACT_ATOMS: atom_id res chain seq x y z
N HIS A 1 -16.04 15.54 3.68
CA HIS A 1 -16.63 14.21 3.95
C HIS A 1 -15.85 13.16 3.18
N TRP A 2 -15.11 12.28 3.87
CA TRP A 2 -14.44 11.15 3.22
C TRP A 2 -15.47 10.22 2.60
N GLN A 3 -15.29 9.86 1.33
CA GLN A 3 -16.09 8.82 0.68
C GLN A 3 -15.83 7.49 1.39
N ARG A 4 -16.87 6.67 1.52
CA ARG A 4 -16.81 5.34 2.15
C ARG A 4 -16.24 4.33 1.14
N LYS A 5 -15.55 3.28 1.61
CA LYS A 5 -14.92 2.22 0.78
C LYS A 5 -13.76 2.71 -0.08
N ILE A 6 -12.61 2.96 0.55
CA ILE A 6 -11.41 3.45 -0.13
C ILE A 6 -10.24 2.47 0.02
N ILE A 7 -9.52 2.26 -1.08
CA ILE A 7 -8.23 1.60 -1.13
C ILE A 7 -7.18 2.67 -1.47
N LEU A 8 -6.37 3.07 -0.51
CA LEU A 8 -5.16 3.86 -0.75
C LEU A 8 -4.08 2.91 -1.27
N ALA A 9 -3.80 2.97 -2.57
CA ALA A 9 -2.86 2.08 -3.23
C ALA A 9 -1.53 2.80 -3.45
N SER A 10 -0.44 2.29 -2.89
CA SER A 10 0.86 2.98 -2.97
C SER A 10 2.02 2.07 -3.34
N ASN A 11 3.04 2.64 -3.97
CA ASN A 11 4.35 2.00 -4.05
C ASN A 11 5.00 1.94 -2.65
N HIS A 12 6.01 1.08 -2.50
CA HIS A 12 6.62 0.78 -1.21
C HIS A 12 8.16 0.87 -1.27
N PRO A 13 8.74 2.08 -1.39
CA PRO A 13 10.19 2.23 -1.47
C PRO A 13 10.95 1.76 -0.22
N SER A 14 10.45 2.02 1.01
CA SER A 14 11.17 1.72 2.25
C SER A 14 10.29 1.08 3.34
N LEU A 15 10.65 1.23 4.61
CA LEU A 15 9.80 0.80 5.75
C LEU A 15 9.00 1.98 6.34
N LEU A 16 9.13 3.17 5.76
CA LEU A 16 8.48 4.38 6.28
C LEU A 16 7.04 4.52 5.83
N GLU A 17 6.65 4.01 4.66
CA GLU A 17 5.30 4.25 4.11
C GLU A 17 4.18 3.71 5.00
N PRO A 18 4.30 2.51 5.63
CA PRO A 18 3.30 2.01 6.57
C PRO A 18 3.12 2.89 7.82
N PHE A 19 4.04 3.82 8.10
CA PHE A 19 3.90 4.81 9.17
C PHE A 19 3.46 6.17 8.63
N LEU A 20 4.10 6.61 7.54
CA LEU A 20 3.91 7.93 6.95
C LEU A 20 2.53 8.12 6.33
N LEU A 21 2.03 7.11 5.61
CA LEU A 21 0.73 7.21 4.94
C LEU A 21 -0.44 7.24 5.95
N PRO A 22 -0.50 6.38 6.99
CA PRO A 22 -1.49 6.55 8.04
C PRO A 22 -1.43 7.92 8.71
N ALA A 23 -0.24 8.41 9.05
CA ALA A 23 -0.06 9.71 9.71
C ALA A 23 -0.57 10.87 8.84
N LEU A 24 -0.38 10.78 7.52
CA LEU A 24 -0.81 11.81 6.57
C LEU A 24 -2.33 11.80 6.34
N PHE A 25 -2.90 10.63 6.05
CA PHE A 25 -4.31 10.51 5.66
C PHE A 25 -5.26 10.42 6.85
N PHE A 26 -4.76 10.06 8.04
CA PHE A 26 -5.55 9.93 9.26
C PHE A 26 -4.79 10.60 10.41
N PRO A 27 -4.69 11.93 10.48
CA PRO A 27 -3.94 12.62 11.53
C PRO A 27 -4.37 12.21 12.95
N GLU A 28 -5.64 11.84 13.14
CA GLU A 28 -6.19 11.31 14.39
C GLU A 28 -5.51 10.00 14.84
N TYR A 29 -4.88 9.25 13.92
CA TYR A 29 -4.03 8.10 14.21
C TYR A 29 -2.84 8.47 15.10
N LEU A 30 -2.28 9.67 14.96
CA LEU A 30 -1.16 10.14 15.77
C LEU A 30 -1.55 10.33 17.24
N PHE A 31 -2.82 10.67 17.50
CA PHE A 31 -3.33 10.94 18.85
C PHE A 31 -4.02 9.72 19.47
N SER A 32 -4.63 8.84 18.67
CA SER A 32 -5.25 7.61 19.15
C SER A 32 -5.09 6.47 18.12
N PRO A 33 -3.90 5.84 18.05
CA PRO A 33 -3.60 4.82 17.05
C PRO A 33 -4.48 3.58 17.18
N PHE A 34 -4.95 3.26 18.38
CA PHE A 34 -5.86 2.13 18.60
C PHE A 34 -7.27 2.34 18.08
N LYS A 35 -7.72 3.61 17.93
CA LYS A 35 -9.09 3.95 17.54
C LYS A 35 -9.23 4.33 16.06
N TYR A 36 -8.22 5.00 15.50
CA TYR A 36 -8.28 5.60 14.16
C TYR A 36 -7.32 4.99 13.12
N ALA A 37 -6.61 3.89 13.45
CA ALA A 37 -5.73 3.26 12.47
C ALA A 37 -6.47 2.89 11.17
N PRO A 38 -5.91 3.13 9.99
CA PRO A 38 -6.38 2.46 8.78
C PRO A 38 -5.98 0.99 8.83
N TRP A 39 -6.76 0.12 8.15
CA TRP A 39 -6.34 -1.26 8.01
C TRP A 39 -5.14 -1.35 7.07
N SER A 40 -3.99 -1.78 7.59
CA SER A 40 -2.72 -1.95 6.88
C SER A 40 -2.41 -3.43 6.66
N THR A 41 -1.60 -3.80 5.67
CA THR A 41 -1.31 -5.21 5.36
C THR A 41 0.17 -5.57 5.53
N PRO A 42 0.74 -5.53 6.76
CA PRO A 42 2.14 -5.81 6.96
C PRO A 42 2.47 -7.30 6.73
N ASP A 43 3.72 -7.59 6.37
CA ASP A 43 4.22 -8.95 6.24
C ASP A 43 4.37 -9.62 7.61
N ARG A 44 3.77 -10.81 7.80
CA ARG A 44 3.74 -11.52 9.10
C ARG A 44 5.14 -11.84 9.65
N ASN A 45 6.10 -12.19 8.79
CA ASN A 45 7.43 -12.62 9.23
C ASN A 45 8.32 -11.46 9.67
N ASN A 46 8.09 -10.26 9.13
CA ASN A 46 8.78 -9.03 9.54
C ASN A 46 8.08 -8.31 10.71
N PHE A 47 6.76 -8.43 10.82
CA PHE A 47 5.95 -7.64 11.75
C PHE A 47 5.88 -8.22 13.17
N TYR A 48 6.00 -9.54 13.33
CA TYR A 48 5.86 -10.20 14.64
C TYR A 48 7.18 -10.36 15.42
N LYS A 49 8.34 -10.06 14.83
CA LYS A 49 9.65 -10.27 15.48
C LYS A 49 10.05 -9.17 16.48
N PRO A 50 9.70 -7.89 16.31
CA PRO A 50 10.08 -6.87 17.28
C PRO A 50 8.93 -6.18 18.03
N TRP A 51 9.15 -5.94 19.34
CA TRP A 51 8.22 -5.27 20.26
C TRP A 51 7.82 -3.84 19.85
N TYR A 52 8.68 -3.14 19.10
CA TYR A 52 8.45 -1.76 18.66
C TYR A 52 7.41 -1.61 17.53
N TRP A 53 6.95 -2.70 16.90
CA TRP A 53 5.82 -2.67 15.95
C TRP A 53 4.45 -2.70 16.64
N PHE A 54 4.40 -2.72 17.99
CA PHE A 54 3.16 -2.81 18.77
C PHE A 54 2.14 -1.71 18.43
N TRP A 55 2.59 -0.50 18.15
CA TRP A 55 1.74 0.66 17.83
C TRP A 55 1.08 0.57 16.45
N LEU A 56 1.60 -0.26 15.54
CA LEU A 56 1.04 -0.53 14.20
C LEU A 56 0.03 -1.70 14.22
N ARG A 57 -0.19 -2.36 15.37
CA ARG A 57 -1.00 -3.59 15.48
C ARG A 57 -2.51 -3.36 15.46
N SER A 58 -2.98 -2.15 15.73
CA SER A 58 -4.40 -1.93 16.02
C SER A 58 -5.32 -2.27 14.85
N ARG A 59 -4.87 -2.14 13.60
CA ARG A 59 -5.57 -2.59 12.38
C ARG A 59 -4.57 -3.08 11.33
N ALA A 60 -3.83 -4.12 11.63
CA ALA A 60 -2.98 -4.82 10.66
C ALA A 60 -3.68 -6.12 10.20
N ILE A 61 -3.83 -6.33 8.90
CA ILE A 61 -4.18 -7.61 8.25
C ILE A 61 -2.85 -8.24 7.85
N PRO A 62 -2.21 -9.04 8.73
CA PRO A 62 -0.92 -9.63 8.42
C PRO A 62 -1.05 -10.59 7.24
N VAL A 63 -0.26 -10.37 6.20
CA VAL A 63 -0.17 -11.25 5.04
C VAL A 63 1.07 -12.11 5.22
N ASN A 64 0.92 -13.45 5.27
CA ASN A 64 2.07 -14.33 5.20
C ASN A 64 2.40 -14.59 3.74
N ARG A 65 3.46 -13.95 3.25
CA ARG A 65 3.84 -13.98 1.85
C ARG A 65 4.51 -15.31 1.53
N GLY A 66 4.05 -15.98 0.48
CA GLY A 66 4.48 -17.34 0.12
C GLY A 66 3.58 -18.47 0.65
N ASN A 67 2.56 -18.16 1.45
CA ASN A 67 1.47 -19.10 1.76
C ASN A 67 0.17 -18.64 1.11
N THR A 68 -0.18 -19.25 -0.03
CA THR A 68 -1.36 -18.89 -0.83
C THR A 68 -2.64 -18.86 -0.01
N ARG A 69 -2.82 -19.79 0.94
CA ARG A 69 -4.04 -19.83 1.78
C ARG A 69 -4.12 -18.63 2.71
N GLU A 70 -2.99 -18.20 3.27
CA GLU A 70 -2.95 -17.04 4.17
C GLU A 70 -3.07 -15.72 3.40
N GLU A 71 -2.49 -15.61 2.20
CA GLU A 71 -2.69 -14.46 1.30
C GLU A 71 -4.18 -14.30 0.93
N LEU A 72 -4.86 -15.40 0.59
CA LEU A 72 -6.29 -15.38 0.30
C LEU A 72 -7.14 -14.98 1.51
N ARG A 73 -6.82 -15.49 2.71
CA ARG A 73 -7.50 -15.10 3.95
C ARG A 73 -7.39 -13.59 4.20
N ALA A 74 -6.21 -13.02 4.01
CA ALA A 74 -6.00 -11.59 4.14
C ALA A 74 -6.85 -10.79 3.14
N LEU A 75 -6.93 -11.22 1.88
CA LEU A 75 -7.79 -10.58 0.87
C LEU A 75 -9.27 -10.61 1.28
N PHE A 76 -9.76 -11.72 1.84
CA PHE A 76 -11.14 -11.78 2.36
C PHE A 76 -11.36 -10.86 3.57
N GLN A 77 -10.37 -10.69 4.44
CA GLN A 77 -10.46 -9.75 5.56
C GLN A 77 -10.50 -8.29 5.05
N MET A 78 -9.66 -7.94 4.09
CA MET A 78 -9.68 -6.61 3.45
C MET A 78 -11.04 -6.34 2.80
N LYS A 79 -11.61 -7.35 2.12
CA LYS A 79 -12.96 -7.25 1.55
C LYS A 79 -14.00 -6.90 2.63
N LYS A 80 -13.99 -7.59 3.78
CA LYS A 80 -14.93 -7.32 4.88
C LYS A 80 -14.84 -5.90 5.41
N VAL A 81 -13.61 -5.38 5.54
CA VAL A 81 -13.37 -3.98 5.94
C VAL A 81 -14.00 -3.01 4.94
N LEU A 82 -13.75 -3.23 3.65
CA LEU A 82 -14.30 -2.39 2.58
C LEU A 82 -15.82 -2.52 2.46
N ASP A 83 -16.40 -3.71 2.65
CA ASP A 83 -17.85 -3.90 2.67
C ASP A 83 -18.51 -3.10 3.81
N SER A 84 -17.77 -2.94 4.92
CA SER A 84 -18.18 -2.17 6.11
C SER A 84 -17.83 -0.68 6.01
N ASP A 85 -17.75 -0.14 4.79
CA ASP A 85 -17.46 1.27 4.53
C ASP A 85 -16.05 1.75 4.98
N GLY A 86 -15.15 0.83 5.30
CA GLY A 86 -13.82 1.12 5.79
C GLY A 86 -12.83 1.63 4.73
N ILE A 87 -11.65 2.01 5.21
CA ILE A 87 -10.52 2.45 4.39
C ILE A 87 -9.33 1.54 4.66
N ILE A 88 -8.66 1.11 3.60
CA ILE A 88 -7.44 0.30 3.67
C ILE A 88 -6.28 1.03 3.00
N ILE A 89 -5.06 0.87 3.55
CA ILE A 89 -3.82 1.22 2.86
C ILE A 89 -3.18 -0.07 2.38
N LEU A 90 -2.97 -0.17 1.07
CA LEU A 90 -2.49 -1.36 0.39
C LEU A 90 -1.25 -1.04 -0.44
N PHE A 91 -0.24 -1.89 -0.32
CA PHE A 91 0.96 -1.87 -1.15
C PHE A 91 0.90 -3.03 -2.14
N PRO A 92 0.30 -2.84 -3.34
CA PRO A 92 0.00 -3.94 -4.27
C PRO A 92 1.25 -4.62 -4.86
N GLU A 93 2.45 -4.04 -4.68
CA GLU A 93 3.74 -4.67 -5.02
C GLU A 93 4.01 -5.96 -4.23
N GLY A 94 3.34 -6.14 -3.08
CA GLY A 94 3.57 -7.32 -2.23
C GLY A 94 4.96 -7.36 -1.59
N GLY A 95 5.64 -6.22 -1.48
CA GLY A 95 6.97 -6.08 -0.91
C GLY A 95 7.57 -4.71 -1.18
N ARG A 96 8.68 -4.43 -0.51
CA ARG A 96 9.47 -3.23 -0.83
C ARG A 96 9.96 -3.31 -2.26
N THR A 97 9.95 -2.18 -2.96
CA THR A 97 10.24 -2.11 -4.40
C THR A 97 11.60 -2.74 -4.73
N PHE A 98 12.66 -2.45 -3.96
CA PHE A 98 14.01 -2.98 -4.23
C PHE A 98 14.15 -4.51 -4.14
N ARG A 99 13.18 -5.22 -3.53
CA ARG A 99 13.20 -6.69 -3.36
C ARG A 99 12.47 -7.45 -4.47
N GLY A 100 11.99 -6.77 -5.50
CA GLY A 100 11.32 -7.43 -6.62
C GLY A 100 12.32 -7.83 -7.71
N ASP A 101 11.90 -8.78 -8.53
CA ASP A 101 12.63 -9.21 -9.72
C ASP A 101 12.02 -8.59 -10.99
N ASP A 102 10.68 -8.42 -11.02
CA ASP A 102 9.94 -7.83 -12.12
C ASP A 102 9.45 -6.41 -11.82
N PHE A 103 9.72 -5.50 -12.74
CA PHE A 103 9.42 -4.08 -12.61
C PHE A 103 8.64 -3.54 -13.81
N LEU A 104 7.76 -2.59 -13.51
CA LEU A 104 7.19 -1.66 -14.47
C LEU A 104 7.92 -0.33 -14.34
N TYR A 105 8.13 0.34 -15.46
CA TYR A 105 8.87 1.58 -15.54
C TYR A 105 8.01 2.72 -16.06
N SER A 106 8.22 3.89 -15.49
CA SER A 106 7.72 5.15 -15.99
C SER A 106 8.68 5.70 -17.06
N ARG A 107 8.31 6.78 -17.75
CA ARG A 107 9.14 7.37 -18.82
C ARG A 107 10.42 7.99 -18.28
N SER A 108 10.36 8.60 -17.09
CA SER A 108 11.51 9.14 -16.35
C SER A 108 12.39 8.07 -15.69
N GLY A 109 12.10 6.78 -15.89
CA GLY A 109 12.88 5.67 -15.33
C GLY A 109 12.55 5.33 -13.87
N LYS A 110 11.51 5.93 -13.29
CA LYS A 110 10.99 5.51 -11.98
C LYS A 110 10.36 4.14 -12.13
N ARG A 111 10.42 3.33 -11.08
CA ARG A 111 10.00 1.93 -11.12
C ARG A 111 9.11 1.54 -9.96
N ILE A 112 8.23 0.60 -10.24
CA ILE A 112 7.39 -0.09 -9.27
C ILE A 112 7.41 -1.58 -9.63
N ARG A 113 7.26 -2.47 -8.65
CA ARG A 113 7.11 -3.90 -8.96
C ARG A 113 5.81 -4.14 -9.72
N VAL A 114 5.78 -5.23 -10.48
CA VAL A 114 4.51 -5.73 -11.04
C VAL A 114 3.51 -5.96 -9.90
N LEU A 115 2.31 -5.40 -10.05
CA LEU A 115 1.30 -5.45 -9.01
C LEU A 115 0.67 -6.85 -8.90
N LYS A 116 0.43 -7.30 -7.67
CA LYS A 116 -0.37 -8.50 -7.42
C LYS A 116 -1.84 -8.24 -7.79
N SER A 117 -2.48 -9.19 -8.46
CA SER A 117 -3.88 -9.10 -8.93
C SER A 117 -4.94 -9.00 -7.82
N GLY A 118 -4.55 -9.18 -6.56
CA GLY A 118 -5.44 -9.06 -5.40
C GLY A 118 -6.07 -7.67 -5.27
N ILE A 119 -5.38 -6.60 -5.69
CA ILE A 119 -5.95 -5.25 -5.67
C ILE A 119 -7.08 -5.08 -6.68
N GLY A 120 -6.91 -5.58 -7.92
CA GLY A 120 -7.98 -5.56 -8.92
C GLY A 120 -9.17 -6.41 -8.50
N TRP A 121 -8.92 -7.56 -7.85
CA TRP A 121 -9.99 -8.38 -7.28
C TRP A 121 -10.76 -7.64 -6.17
N LEU A 122 -10.06 -6.94 -5.27
CA LEU A 122 -10.69 -6.14 -4.20
C LEU A 122 -11.55 -5.03 -4.78
N ALA A 123 -11.01 -4.25 -5.72
CA ALA A 123 -11.74 -3.18 -6.39
C ALA A 123 -13.00 -3.72 -7.09
N LEU A 124 -12.89 -4.80 -7.85
CA LEU A 124 -14.01 -5.44 -8.54
C LEU A 124 -15.09 -5.96 -7.58
N LYS A 125 -14.68 -6.63 -6.49
CA LYS A 125 -15.63 -7.29 -5.57
C LYS A 125 -16.28 -6.37 -4.55
N THR A 126 -15.66 -5.23 -4.26
CA THR A 126 -16.16 -4.28 -3.25
C THR A 126 -16.72 -3.00 -3.85
N LYS A 127 -16.42 -2.74 -5.14
CA LYS A 127 -16.65 -1.45 -5.82
C LYS A 127 -15.99 -0.28 -5.10
N ALA A 128 -14.95 -0.56 -4.30
CA ALA A 128 -14.19 0.45 -3.58
C ALA A 128 -13.46 1.36 -4.57
N GLN A 129 -13.35 2.63 -4.19
CA GLN A 129 -12.51 3.57 -4.92
C GLN A 129 -11.05 3.28 -4.65
N VAL A 130 -10.23 3.29 -5.69
CA VAL A 130 -8.78 3.16 -5.56
C VAL A 130 -8.17 4.54 -5.70
N VAL A 131 -7.51 5.02 -4.67
CA VAL A 131 -6.77 6.28 -4.68
C VAL A 131 -5.29 5.94 -4.85
N PRO A 132 -4.69 6.19 -6.02
CA PRO A 132 -3.28 5.93 -6.25
C PRO A 132 -2.44 6.98 -5.51
N VAL A 133 -1.38 6.52 -4.83
CA VAL A 133 -0.45 7.35 -4.06
C VAL A 133 0.96 6.97 -4.43
N TRP A 134 1.75 7.91 -4.92
CA TRP A 134 3.14 7.70 -5.26
C TRP A 134 4.06 8.35 -4.23
N VAL A 135 5.04 7.60 -3.75
CA VAL A 135 5.99 8.00 -2.69
C VAL A 135 7.42 7.92 -3.21
N GLU A 136 8.20 8.97 -2.96
CA GLU A 136 9.60 9.10 -3.36
C GLU A 136 10.48 9.55 -2.18
N GLY A 137 11.74 9.09 -2.16
CA GLY A 137 12.77 9.59 -1.24
C GLY A 137 12.75 8.97 0.17
N THR A 138 11.74 8.15 0.49
CA THR A 138 11.65 7.45 1.79
C THR A 138 12.76 6.41 1.99
N ASP A 139 13.32 5.85 0.92
CA ASP A 139 14.51 4.99 0.91
C ASP A 139 15.81 5.79 1.03
N GLY A 140 15.80 7.07 0.66
CA GLY A 140 16.84 8.02 1.03
C GLY A 140 16.86 8.30 2.53
N VAL A 141 15.68 8.52 3.14
CA VAL A 141 15.55 8.83 4.58
C VAL A 141 15.79 7.60 5.45
N LEU A 142 15.20 6.46 5.11
CA LEU A 142 15.42 5.17 5.76
C LEU A 142 15.96 4.15 4.74
N PRO A 143 17.29 4.12 4.54
CA PRO A 143 17.92 3.19 3.60
C PRO A 143 17.59 1.74 3.88
N ASN A 144 17.17 1.06 2.82
CA ASN A 144 16.99 -0.39 2.82
C ASN A 144 18.32 -1.09 3.09
N SER A 145 18.41 -1.85 4.17
CA SER A 145 19.57 -2.70 4.44
C SER A 145 19.17 -4.18 4.43
N PRO A 146 19.96 -5.06 3.77
CA PRO A 146 19.76 -6.50 3.85
C PRO A 146 20.13 -7.07 5.23
N HIS A 147 21.04 -6.41 5.97
CA HIS A 147 21.59 -6.91 7.24
C HIS A 147 21.12 -6.13 8.47
N ARG A 148 20.56 -4.93 8.31
CA ARG A 148 20.00 -4.12 9.41
C ARG A 148 18.54 -3.79 9.17
N LEU A 149 17.71 -4.03 10.18
CA LEU A 149 16.30 -3.63 10.17
C LEU A 149 16.14 -2.10 10.22
N PHE A 150 17.05 -1.40 10.92
CA PHE A 150 17.06 0.05 11.04
C PHE A 150 18.43 0.63 10.68
N SER A 151 18.44 1.48 9.66
CA SER A 151 19.53 2.41 9.38
C SER A 151 19.28 3.72 10.11
N TRP A 152 20.33 4.49 10.39
CA TRP A 152 20.19 5.82 10.97
C TRP A 152 19.36 6.72 10.03
N LEU A 153 18.37 7.43 10.57
CA LEU A 153 17.44 8.25 9.78
C LEU A 153 18.16 9.46 9.19
N ARG A 154 18.09 9.62 7.87
CA ARG A 154 18.73 10.72 7.13
C ARG A 154 17.72 11.83 6.85
N PHE A 155 17.39 12.61 7.89
CA PHE A 155 16.35 13.66 7.85
C PHE A 155 16.59 14.79 6.83
N ARG A 156 17.78 14.88 6.23
CA ARG A 156 18.08 15.89 5.19
C ARG A 156 17.51 15.53 3.82
N ASN A 157 17.06 14.29 3.63
CA ASN A 157 16.52 13.83 2.36
C ASN A 157 15.05 14.23 2.23
N LYS A 158 14.68 14.77 1.07
CA LYS A 158 13.30 15.17 0.75
C LYS A 158 12.43 13.93 0.53
N ILE A 159 11.24 13.93 1.12
CA ILE A 159 10.17 12.98 0.79
C ILE A 159 9.13 13.71 -0.05
N THR A 160 8.73 13.08 -1.16
CA THR A 160 7.64 13.58 -2.00
C THR A 160 6.52 12.55 -2.00
N ILE A 161 5.28 12.99 -1.73
CA ILE A 161 4.07 12.17 -1.79
C ILE A 161 3.13 12.83 -2.79
N LYS A 162 2.72 12.08 -3.80
CA LYS A 162 1.79 12.51 -4.84
C LYS A 162 0.52 11.69 -4.73
N ILE A 163 -0.63 12.36 -4.75
CA ILE A 163 -1.94 11.75 -4.52
C ILE A 163 -2.76 11.96 -5.78
N GLY A 164 -3.13 10.87 -6.44
CA GLY A 164 -3.92 10.94 -7.66
C GLY A 164 -5.42 10.96 -7.42
N TYR A 165 -6.14 11.16 -8.51
CA TYR A 165 -7.60 11.15 -8.49
C TYR A 165 -8.15 9.75 -8.16
N PRO A 166 -9.25 9.66 -7.38
CA PRO A 166 -9.89 8.39 -7.07
C PRO A 166 -10.39 7.70 -8.35
N LEU A 167 -9.95 6.46 -8.55
CA LEU A 167 -10.36 5.58 -9.64
C LEU A 167 -11.58 4.77 -9.21
N ARG A 168 -12.56 4.64 -10.11
CA ARG A 168 -13.71 3.75 -9.97
C ARG A 168 -13.68 2.75 -11.12
N PHE A 169 -13.94 1.50 -10.79
CA PHE A 169 -14.03 0.42 -11.77
C PHE A 169 -15.48 -0.05 -11.80
N PRO A 170 -16.24 0.28 -12.85
CA PRO A 170 -17.56 -0.31 -13.03
C PRO A 170 -17.41 -1.84 -13.11
N VAL A 171 -18.47 -2.57 -12.75
CA VAL A 171 -18.45 -4.03 -12.85
C VAL A 171 -19.09 -4.38 -14.19
N SER A 172 -18.30 -4.49 -15.26
CA SER A 172 -18.71 -5.18 -16.48
C SER A 172 -18.50 -6.69 -16.31
N PRO A 173 -19.35 -7.56 -16.90
CA PRO A 173 -19.12 -9.00 -16.93
C PRO A 173 -17.76 -9.40 -17.55
N ASN A 174 -17.19 -8.53 -18.38
CA ASN A 174 -15.92 -8.74 -19.07
C ASN A 174 -14.70 -8.15 -18.35
N ASP A 175 -14.89 -7.37 -17.27
CA ASP A 175 -13.78 -6.71 -16.59
C ASP A 175 -12.98 -7.73 -15.77
N GLY A 176 -11.76 -7.99 -16.23
CA GLY A 176 -10.80 -8.84 -15.54
C GLY A 176 -10.14 -8.13 -14.36
N LYS A 177 -9.88 -8.86 -13.27
CA LYS A 177 -9.07 -8.34 -12.15
C LYS A 177 -7.67 -7.91 -12.61
N GLU A 178 -7.15 -8.56 -13.65
CA GLU A 178 -5.87 -8.25 -14.30
C GLU A 178 -5.89 -6.86 -14.96
N GLU A 179 -6.92 -6.56 -15.75
CA GLU A 179 -7.07 -5.26 -16.42
C GLU A 179 -7.20 -4.12 -15.41
N ILE A 180 -8.03 -4.30 -14.37
CA ILE A 180 -8.14 -3.32 -13.28
C ILE A 180 -6.77 -3.13 -12.59
N THR A 181 -6.03 -4.21 -12.37
CA THR A 181 -4.69 -4.14 -11.76
C THR A 181 -3.72 -3.36 -12.65
N GLN A 182 -3.76 -3.57 -13.97
CA GLN A 182 -2.96 -2.84 -14.94
C GLN A 182 -3.32 -1.36 -14.99
N ASN A 183 -4.62 -1.01 -14.97
CA ASN A 183 -5.08 0.37 -14.92
C ASN A 183 -4.59 1.10 -13.66
N ILE A 184 -4.60 0.42 -12.50
CA ILE A 184 -4.05 0.97 -11.26
C ILE A 184 -2.53 1.16 -11.36
N ALA A 185 -1.80 0.19 -11.94
CA ALA A 185 -0.36 0.29 -12.15
C ALA A 185 -0.01 1.48 -13.06
N GLN A 186 -0.74 1.66 -14.16
CA GLN A 186 -0.56 2.80 -15.07
C GLN A 186 -0.84 4.14 -14.37
N ALA A 187 -1.88 4.21 -13.53
CA ALA A 187 -2.16 5.42 -12.76
C ALA A 187 -1.03 5.77 -11.78
N LEU A 188 -0.44 4.77 -11.11
CA LEU A 188 0.74 4.97 -10.26
C LEU A 188 1.95 5.46 -11.05
N LEU A 189 2.21 4.86 -12.22
CA LEU A 189 3.32 5.29 -13.08
C LEU A 189 3.08 6.69 -13.66
N LYS A 190 1.84 7.06 -13.96
CA LYS A 190 1.49 8.42 -14.38
C LYS A 190 1.77 9.42 -13.27
N LEU A 191 1.37 9.12 -12.03
CA LEU A 191 1.72 9.96 -10.87
C LEU A 191 3.23 10.08 -10.67
N ALA A 192 3.98 9.02 -10.96
CA ALA A 192 5.44 9.07 -10.87
C ALA A 192 6.03 10.16 -11.80
N GLU A 193 5.42 10.41 -12.95
CA GLU A 193 5.85 11.42 -13.94
C GLU A 193 5.49 12.86 -13.59
N GLU A 194 4.53 13.08 -12.68
CA GLU A 194 4.15 14.43 -12.28
C GLU A 194 5.32 15.10 -11.51
N GLU A 195 5.45 16.43 -11.59
CA GLU A 195 6.50 17.18 -10.88
C GLU A 195 6.08 17.58 -9.46
#